data_AF-A0A1B0FNN8-F1
#
_entry.id   AF-A0A1B0FNN8-F1
#
_cell.length_a   1.000
_cell.length_b   1.000
_cell.length_c   1.000
_cell.angle_alpha   90.00
_cell.angle_beta   90.00
_cell.angle_gamma   90.00
#
_symmetry.space_group_name_H-M   'P 1'
#
loop_
_entity.id
_entity.type
_entity.pdbx_description
1 polymer ?
#
loop_
_entity_poly.entity_id
_entity_poly.type
_entity_poly.pdbx_seq_one_letter_code
_entity_poly.pdbx_strand_id
1 'polypeptide(L)'
;MSEEWFSQKLESLKINTDNRLSTLSEIRGRLNVTPNLEVRITNRLLSSPEIYDCLEEEGAGRDKAKYRENCGETQRLDLVSDILSICMANLTLRQNDFPLLLQRALEHKKARIRALALNTILKELQNQVNLNDKDGQSVGDLLSDELLQHVLKGLQDIETEVGNPALSILLMVLENHLHQPWVKESLTIALNKDGIVKCRTYELAVGLAKRSPITLEKVEFIVDHALAELDNDDILMQVNILEILVSLAEQNHGLLYLEKHQVYDIICKRVDSEDNPLDRLLVPGIMKFFGKTARVQPQKIITGYPHMIRCLFECLHRGDIANLPTAFDTLANLAHTQQGVSLLELNYKTALKEIFEDYHSYLHSLASDLKIRAFNSLEAIFTFEQSVCLEVNSILHTWFSYVGRHSDNMEFLLDYCRNPFPDIKISSLNFIRALCCFEWGVEALKNTAGLLEFLLDRKIEFDKEAKYAKYCVIELLADSNAFDVQTNLQLRNYVNEGPYYVQNLLDVAVEGN
;
A
#
# COMPACT_ATOMS: atom_id res chain seq x y z
N MET A 1 -27.89 9.27 -34.51
CA MET A 1 -26.76 8.93 -35.42
C MET A 1 -27.09 7.61 -36.11
N SER A 2 -26.57 7.29 -37.31
CA SER A 2 -27.02 6.03 -37.93
C SER A 2 -26.27 4.83 -37.34
N GLU A 3 -26.96 4.11 -36.46
CA GLU A 3 -26.70 2.72 -36.08
C GLU A 3 -26.29 1.83 -37.28
N GLU A 4 -26.79 2.19 -38.48
CA GLU A 4 -26.46 1.62 -39.77
C GLU A 4 -24.95 1.66 -40.11
N TRP A 5 -24.24 2.75 -39.78
CA TRP A 5 -22.80 2.84 -40.05
C TRP A 5 -22.00 1.81 -39.22
N PHE A 6 -22.31 1.68 -37.93
CA PHE A 6 -21.68 0.67 -37.09
C PHE A 6 -22.04 -0.74 -37.54
N SER A 7 -23.27 -0.97 -37.99
CA SER A 7 -23.70 -2.26 -38.54
C SER A 7 -22.89 -2.64 -39.79
N GLN A 8 -22.71 -1.71 -40.73
CA GLN A 8 -21.88 -1.93 -41.93
C GLN A 8 -20.42 -2.21 -41.57
N LYS A 9 -19.87 -1.53 -40.55
CA LYS A 9 -18.49 -1.76 -40.11
C LYS A 9 -18.32 -3.11 -39.43
N LEU A 10 -19.28 -3.54 -38.61
CA LEU A 10 -19.29 -4.88 -38.02
C LEU A 10 -19.34 -5.97 -39.11
N GLU A 11 -20.21 -5.83 -40.11
CA GLU A 11 -20.23 -6.73 -41.26
C GLU A 11 -18.89 -6.76 -42.01
N SER A 12 -18.22 -5.61 -42.15
CA SER A 12 -16.91 -5.55 -42.79
C SER A 12 -15.80 -6.26 -42.01
N LEU A 13 -15.86 -6.26 -40.66
CA LEU A 13 -14.92 -7.01 -39.82
C LEU A 13 -15.07 -8.53 -40.01
N LYS A 14 -16.30 -8.99 -40.30
CA LYS A 14 -16.62 -10.38 -40.56
C LYS A 14 -16.14 -10.86 -41.92
N ILE A 15 -16.34 -10.05 -42.96
CA ILE A 15 -16.12 -10.45 -44.36
C ILE A 15 -14.67 -10.21 -44.80
N ASN A 16 -14.01 -9.16 -44.29
CA ASN A 16 -12.72 -8.70 -44.81
C ASN A 16 -11.61 -8.80 -43.76
N THR A 17 -11.04 -10.00 -43.63
CA THR A 17 -9.98 -10.33 -42.67
C THR A 17 -8.72 -9.47 -42.84
N ASP A 18 -8.37 -9.12 -44.08
CA ASP A 18 -7.20 -8.30 -44.41
C ASP A 18 -7.32 -6.83 -43.96
N ASN A 19 -8.54 -6.32 -43.78
CA ASN A 19 -8.82 -4.92 -43.42
C ASN A 19 -9.34 -4.74 -41.97
N ARG A 20 -9.16 -5.73 -41.10
CA ARG A 20 -9.61 -5.64 -39.69
C ARG A 20 -8.98 -4.46 -38.94
N LEU A 21 -7.67 -4.24 -39.09
CA LEU A 21 -6.95 -3.16 -38.39
C LEU A 21 -7.46 -1.76 -38.76
N SER A 22 -7.62 -1.47 -40.05
CA SER A 22 -8.13 -0.17 -40.51
C SER A 22 -9.56 0.04 -40.05
N THR A 23 -10.41 -0.99 -40.18
CA THR A 23 -11.81 -0.95 -39.74
C THR A 23 -11.93 -0.70 -38.23
N LEU A 24 -11.15 -1.41 -37.40
CA LEU A 24 -11.12 -1.18 -35.95
C LEU A 24 -10.64 0.24 -35.61
N SER A 25 -9.61 0.75 -36.31
CA SER A 25 -9.12 2.11 -36.12
C SER A 25 -10.18 3.17 -36.47
N GLU A 26 -10.96 2.94 -37.53
CA GLU A 26 -12.09 3.81 -37.89
C GLU A 26 -13.20 3.79 -36.84
N ILE A 27 -13.57 2.61 -36.34
CA ILE A 27 -14.56 2.46 -35.25
C ILE A 27 -14.09 3.24 -34.02
N ARG A 28 -12.84 3.00 -33.56
CA ARG A 28 -12.27 3.71 -32.41
C ARG A 28 -12.23 5.22 -32.63
N GLY A 29 -11.74 5.66 -33.78
CA GLY A 29 -11.66 7.08 -34.13
C GLY A 29 -13.02 7.76 -34.07
N ARG A 30 -14.08 7.07 -34.52
CA ARG A 30 -15.45 7.57 -34.47
C ARG A 30 -16.01 7.61 -33.05
N LEU A 31 -15.73 6.60 -32.23
CA LEU A 31 -16.14 6.57 -30.83
C LEU A 31 -15.52 7.74 -30.03
N ASN A 32 -14.25 8.05 -30.25
CA ASN A 32 -13.56 9.13 -29.52
C ASN A 32 -14.10 10.54 -29.80
N VAL A 33 -14.65 10.79 -30.99
CA VAL A 33 -15.19 12.10 -31.37
C VAL A 33 -16.69 12.23 -31.12
N THR A 34 -17.32 11.21 -30.54
CA THR A 34 -18.76 11.16 -30.34
C THR A 34 -19.10 11.23 -28.84
N PRO A 35 -19.36 12.43 -28.29
CA PRO A 35 -19.81 12.55 -26.91
C PRO A 35 -21.21 11.92 -26.75
N ASN A 36 -21.40 11.14 -25.67
CA ASN A 36 -22.68 10.48 -25.32
C ASN A 36 -23.22 9.52 -26.38
N LEU A 37 -22.52 8.40 -26.59
CA LEU A 37 -22.96 7.34 -27.50
C LEU A 37 -24.35 6.81 -27.12
N GLU A 38 -25.22 6.58 -28.11
CA GLU A 38 -26.53 5.99 -27.88
C GLU A 38 -26.38 4.57 -27.31
N VAL A 39 -27.14 4.24 -26.25
CA VAL A 39 -27.05 2.94 -25.53
C VAL A 39 -27.22 1.75 -26.48
N ARG A 40 -28.06 1.86 -27.51
CA ARG A 40 -28.24 0.80 -28.52
C ARG A 40 -26.95 0.50 -29.28
N ILE A 41 -26.15 1.52 -29.58
CA ILE A 41 -24.89 1.37 -30.31
C ILE A 41 -23.85 0.69 -29.40
N THR A 42 -23.70 1.14 -28.15
CA THR A 42 -22.80 0.47 -27.19
C THR A 42 -23.18 -0.98 -26.97
N ASN A 43 -24.46 -1.26 -26.72
CA ASN A 43 -24.93 -2.62 -26.43
C ASN A 43 -24.71 -3.55 -27.64
N ARG A 44 -24.93 -3.02 -28.85
CA ARG A 44 -24.65 -3.74 -30.09
C ARG A 44 -23.15 -4.05 -30.21
N LEU A 45 -22.27 -3.07 -30.07
CA LEU A 45 -20.82 -3.28 -30.18
C LEU A 45 -20.33 -4.30 -29.14
N LEU A 46 -20.77 -4.19 -27.88
CA LEU A 46 -20.38 -5.11 -26.81
C LEU A 46 -20.84 -6.55 -27.05
N SER A 47 -22.01 -6.73 -27.66
CA SER A 47 -22.58 -8.05 -27.96
C SER A 47 -22.06 -8.65 -29.27
N SER A 48 -21.38 -7.86 -30.11
CA SER A 48 -21.06 -8.24 -31.50
C SER A 48 -19.87 -9.20 -31.57
N PRO A 49 -20.03 -10.42 -32.12
CA PRO A 49 -18.93 -11.35 -32.33
C PRO A 49 -17.75 -10.78 -33.06
N GLU A 50 -18.04 -9.97 -34.07
CA GLU A 50 -17.09 -9.53 -35.06
C GLU A 50 -15.93 -8.73 -34.44
N ILE A 51 -16.17 -8.06 -33.30
CA ILE A 51 -15.13 -7.33 -32.56
C ILE A 51 -14.17 -8.30 -31.85
N TYR A 52 -14.70 -9.32 -31.18
CA TYR A 52 -13.90 -10.28 -30.42
C TYR A 52 -13.17 -11.26 -31.34
N ASP A 53 -13.83 -11.68 -32.42
CA ASP A 53 -13.30 -12.62 -33.40
C ASP A 53 -12.07 -12.03 -34.15
N CYS A 54 -11.88 -10.71 -34.10
CA CYS A 54 -10.66 -10.06 -34.58
C CYS A 54 -9.40 -10.48 -33.79
N LEU A 55 -9.57 -10.97 -32.55
CA LEU A 55 -8.52 -11.43 -31.64
C LEU A 55 -8.35 -12.95 -31.64
N GLU A 56 -9.24 -13.70 -32.30
CA GLU A 56 -9.08 -15.14 -32.46
C GLU A 56 -8.19 -15.44 -33.68
N GLU A 57 -7.18 -16.29 -33.50
CA GLU A 57 -6.28 -16.68 -34.59
C GLU A 57 -7.00 -17.60 -35.58
N GLU A 58 -6.97 -17.26 -36.87
CA GLU A 58 -7.22 -18.20 -37.96
C GLU A 58 -5.99 -19.11 -38.09
N GLY A 59 -6.01 -20.26 -37.42
CA GLY A 59 -4.94 -21.26 -37.58
C GLY A 59 -5.02 -21.95 -38.94
N ALA A 60 -4.03 -21.73 -39.81
CA ALA A 60 -3.34 -22.80 -40.58
C ALA A 60 -2.34 -22.23 -41.60
N GLY A 61 -1.04 -22.31 -41.28
CA GLY A 61 0.02 -22.11 -42.25
C GLY A 61 1.38 -22.03 -41.59
N ARG A 62 2.03 -23.19 -41.40
CA ARG A 62 3.43 -23.24 -40.96
C ARG A 62 4.30 -22.40 -41.90
N ASP A 63 5.31 -21.79 -41.30
CA ASP A 63 6.45 -21.14 -41.93
C ASP A 63 6.22 -19.77 -42.57
N LYS A 64 6.29 -18.71 -41.74
CA LYS A 64 7.34 -17.66 -41.78
C LYS A 64 6.91 -16.40 -41.00
N ALA A 65 7.87 -15.85 -40.24
CA ALA A 65 7.91 -14.47 -39.70
C ALA A 65 7.42 -14.21 -38.25
N LYS A 66 8.07 -14.88 -37.29
CA LYS A 66 8.03 -14.64 -35.82
C LYS A 66 8.27 -13.19 -35.33
N TYR A 67 8.57 -12.22 -36.19
CA TYR A 67 8.78 -10.81 -35.80
C TYR A 67 7.77 -9.82 -36.38
N ARG A 68 6.94 -10.21 -37.38
CA ARG A 68 5.88 -9.32 -37.93
C ARG A 68 4.49 -9.60 -37.36
N GLU A 69 4.21 -10.84 -36.94
CA GLU A 69 2.90 -11.23 -36.38
C GLU A 69 2.61 -10.56 -35.03
N ASN A 70 3.61 -10.39 -34.16
CA ASN A 70 3.41 -9.75 -32.86
C ASN A 70 2.91 -8.31 -32.96
N CYS A 71 3.40 -7.51 -33.92
CA CYS A 71 3.02 -6.09 -34.01
C CYS A 71 1.55 -5.91 -34.43
N GLY A 72 1.07 -6.71 -35.39
CA GLY A 72 -0.31 -6.65 -35.85
C GLY A 72 -1.32 -7.22 -34.86
N GLU A 73 -0.94 -8.25 -34.09
CA GLU A 73 -1.78 -8.79 -33.03
C GLU A 73 -1.89 -7.82 -31.84
N THR A 74 -0.77 -7.24 -31.37
CA THR A 74 -0.78 -6.25 -30.30
C THR A 74 -1.64 -5.03 -30.68
N GLN A 75 -1.50 -4.53 -31.92
CA GLN A 75 -2.33 -3.41 -32.40
C GLN A 75 -3.82 -3.75 -32.45
N ARG A 76 -4.19 -4.98 -32.87
CA ARG A 76 -5.59 -5.43 -32.84
C ARG A 76 -6.11 -5.49 -31.40
N LEU A 77 -5.31 -6.03 -30.48
CA LEU A 77 -5.67 -6.11 -29.07
C LEU A 77 -5.86 -4.72 -28.46
N ASP A 78 -4.99 -3.76 -28.77
CA ASP A 78 -5.11 -2.37 -28.33
C ASP A 78 -6.41 -1.73 -28.85
N LEU A 79 -6.66 -1.83 -30.16
CA LEU A 79 -7.86 -1.25 -30.77
C LEU A 79 -9.16 -1.87 -30.22
N VAL A 80 -9.22 -3.19 -30.09
CA VAL A 80 -10.39 -3.88 -29.52
C VAL A 80 -10.57 -3.47 -28.05
N SER A 81 -9.48 -3.42 -27.29
CA SER A 81 -9.50 -3.01 -25.88
C SER A 81 -10.00 -1.56 -25.71
N ASP A 82 -9.53 -0.63 -26.56
CA ASP A 82 -9.98 0.76 -26.58
C ASP A 82 -11.49 0.84 -26.88
N ILE A 83 -11.95 0.15 -27.92
CA ILE A 83 -13.37 0.13 -28.33
C ILE A 83 -14.25 -0.39 -27.20
N LEU A 84 -13.88 -1.54 -26.61
CA LEU A 84 -14.64 -2.14 -25.52
C LEU A 84 -14.62 -1.24 -24.29
N SER A 85 -13.47 -0.65 -23.93
CA SER A 85 -13.37 0.27 -22.80
C SER A 85 -14.27 1.49 -22.96
N ILE A 86 -14.35 2.08 -24.15
CA ILE A 86 -15.24 3.22 -24.42
C ILE A 86 -16.70 2.80 -24.29
N CYS A 87 -17.07 1.63 -24.80
CA CYS A 87 -18.43 1.13 -24.72
C CYS A 87 -18.85 0.75 -23.30
N MET A 88 -17.92 0.19 -22.52
CA MET A 88 -18.14 -0.22 -21.13
C MET A 88 -18.21 0.95 -20.15
N ALA A 89 -17.62 2.11 -20.49
CA ALA A 89 -17.51 3.26 -19.59
C ALA A 89 -18.84 3.82 -19.07
N ASN A 90 -19.95 3.56 -19.78
CA ASN A 90 -21.30 4.04 -19.45
C ASN A 90 -22.25 2.91 -19.04
N LEU A 91 -21.77 1.68 -18.88
CA LEU A 91 -22.59 0.58 -18.38
C LEU A 91 -22.89 0.77 -16.90
N THR A 92 -24.09 0.36 -16.48
CA THR A 92 -24.49 0.43 -15.06
C THR A 92 -25.03 -0.91 -14.60
N LEU A 93 -24.74 -1.29 -13.36
CA LEU A 93 -25.20 -2.56 -12.77
C LEU A 93 -26.73 -2.69 -12.72
N ARG A 94 -27.44 -1.55 -12.80
CA ARG A 94 -28.91 -1.50 -12.80
C ARG A 94 -29.52 -1.81 -14.17
N GLN A 95 -28.72 -1.91 -15.24
CA GLN A 95 -29.20 -2.30 -16.56
C GLN A 95 -29.50 -3.81 -16.57
N ASN A 96 -30.70 -4.18 -17.00
CA ASN A 96 -31.14 -5.60 -17.01
C ASN A 96 -30.27 -6.50 -17.91
N ASP A 97 -29.70 -5.94 -18.98
CA ASP A 97 -28.84 -6.66 -19.92
C ASP A 97 -27.36 -6.62 -19.53
N PHE A 98 -26.98 -5.98 -18.42
CA PHE A 98 -25.59 -5.83 -17.99
C PHE A 98 -24.80 -7.15 -17.93
N PRO A 99 -25.32 -8.25 -17.33
CA PRO A 99 -24.62 -9.54 -17.35
C PRO A 99 -24.35 -10.06 -18.77
N LEU A 100 -25.35 -9.95 -19.65
CA LEU A 100 -25.28 -10.45 -21.03
C LEU A 100 -24.28 -9.65 -21.86
N LEU A 101 -24.22 -8.33 -21.67
CA LEU A 101 -23.29 -7.44 -22.38
C LEU A 101 -21.83 -7.73 -22.05
N LEU A 102 -21.54 -8.19 -20.83
CA LEU A 102 -20.17 -8.46 -20.38
C LEU A 102 -19.75 -9.93 -20.54
N GLN A 103 -20.70 -10.86 -20.69
CA GLN A 103 -20.45 -12.30 -20.71
C GLN A 103 -19.31 -12.68 -21.68
N ARG A 104 -19.34 -12.15 -22.91
CA ARG A 104 -18.32 -12.49 -23.92
C ARG A 104 -16.93 -11.99 -23.57
N ALA A 105 -16.84 -10.82 -22.94
CA ALA A 105 -15.57 -10.28 -22.48
C ALA A 105 -15.04 -11.06 -21.27
N LEU A 106 -15.91 -11.46 -20.33
CA LEU A 106 -15.57 -12.25 -19.14
C LEU A 106 -15.10 -13.67 -19.48
N GLU A 107 -15.59 -14.26 -20.57
CA GLU A 107 -15.22 -15.60 -21.05
C GLU A 107 -14.10 -15.57 -22.11
N HIS A 108 -13.60 -14.40 -22.49
CA HIS A 108 -12.65 -14.26 -23.57
C HIS A 108 -11.29 -14.92 -23.25
N LYS A 109 -10.62 -15.49 -24.25
CA LYS A 109 -9.32 -16.19 -24.09
C LYS A 109 -8.18 -15.26 -23.66
N LYS A 110 -8.18 -14.01 -24.11
CA LYS A 110 -7.15 -13.00 -23.77
C LYS A 110 -7.46 -12.34 -22.42
N ALA A 111 -6.50 -12.39 -21.49
CA ALA A 111 -6.62 -11.90 -20.11
C ALA A 111 -6.98 -10.41 -20.03
N ARG A 112 -6.31 -9.55 -20.78
CA ARG A 112 -6.65 -8.11 -20.92
C ARG A 112 -8.13 -7.83 -21.19
N ILE A 113 -8.81 -8.66 -22.00
CA ILE A 113 -10.25 -8.48 -22.29
C ILE A 113 -11.12 -8.86 -21.08
N ARG A 114 -10.78 -9.96 -20.39
CA ARG A 114 -11.43 -10.34 -19.12
C ARG A 114 -11.23 -9.25 -18.06
N ALA A 115 -10.01 -8.72 -17.96
CA ALA A 115 -9.65 -7.65 -17.04
C ALA A 115 -10.47 -6.37 -17.30
N LEU A 116 -10.71 -5.98 -18.56
CA LEU A 116 -11.56 -4.82 -18.88
C LEU A 116 -13.00 -4.98 -18.35
N ALA A 117 -13.58 -6.17 -18.52
CA ALA A 117 -14.92 -6.45 -18.02
C ALA A 117 -14.98 -6.41 -16.48
N LEU A 118 -14.02 -7.05 -15.80
CA LEU A 118 -13.95 -7.00 -14.34
C LEU A 118 -13.69 -5.59 -13.81
N ASN A 119 -12.79 -4.81 -14.41
CA ASN A 119 -12.57 -3.41 -14.01
C ASN A 119 -13.82 -2.55 -14.22
N THR A 120 -14.63 -2.84 -15.23
CA THR A 120 -15.92 -2.17 -15.43
C THR A 120 -16.88 -2.47 -14.29
N ILE A 121 -17.00 -3.75 -13.89
CA ILE A 121 -17.80 -4.17 -12.73
C ILE A 121 -17.30 -3.49 -11.45
N LEU A 122 -15.98 -3.50 -11.22
CA LEU A 122 -15.35 -2.91 -10.03
C LEU A 122 -15.62 -1.41 -9.94
N LYS A 123 -15.41 -0.68 -11.03
CA LYS A 123 -15.66 0.77 -11.08
C LYS A 123 -17.11 1.09 -10.76
N GLU A 124 -18.05 0.32 -11.29
CA GLU A 124 -19.47 0.55 -11.05
C GLU A 124 -19.87 0.21 -9.61
N LEU A 125 -19.35 -0.87 -9.03
CA LEU A 125 -19.55 -1.16 -7.61
C LEU A 125 -19.00 -0.03 -6.71
N GLN A 126 -17.80 0.48 -7.02
CA GLN A 126 -17.20 1.60 -6.28
C GLN A 126 -18.04 2.88 -6.39
N ASN A 127 -18.61 3.16 -7.58
CA ASN A 127 -19.54 4.28 -7.76
C ASN A 127 -20.79 4.12 -6.89
N GLN A 128 -21.36 2.91 -6.82
CA GLN A 128 -22.55 2.66 -6.00
C GLN A 128 -22.26 2.74 -4.49
N VAL A 129 -21.08 2.30 -4.03
CA VAL A 129 -20.65 2.49 -2.62
C VAL A 129 -20.66 3.97 -2.25
N ASN A 130 -20.13 4.83 -3.11
CA ASN A 130 -20.09 6.29 -2.86
C ASN A 130 -21.47 6.95 -2.84
N LEU A 131 -22.47 6.34 -3.47
CA LEU A 131 -23.85 6.82 -3.52
C LEU A 131 -24.72 6.26 -2.37
N ASN A 132 -24.38 5.07 -1.87
CA ASN A 132 -25.17 4.31 -0.90
C ASN A 132 -25.19 4.88 0.53
N ASP A 133 -24.49 5.98 0.81
CA ASP A 133 -24.71 6.77 2.03
C ASP A 133 -26.15 7.33 2.15
N LYS A 134 -26.99 7.17 1.11
CA LYS A 134 -28.34 7.77 1.05
C LYS A 134 -29.54 6.80 0.96
N ASP A 135 -29.38 5.57 0.47
CA ASP A 135 -30.52 4.72 0.07
C ASP A 135 -30.63 3.33 0.75
N GLY A 136 -29.68 2.95 1.63
CA GLY A 136 -29.82 1.77 2.51
C GLY A 136 -29.84 0.39 1.83
N GLN A 137 -29.66 0.28 0.51
CA GLN A 137 -29.46 -1.01 -0.17
C GLN A 137 -28.02 -1.51 0.00
N SER A 138 -27.86 -2.79 0.37
CA SER A 138 -26.55 -3.42 0.51
C SER A 138 -25.93 -3.65 -0.87
N VAL A 139 -24.66 -3.24 -1.03
CA VAL A 139 -23.88 -3.39 -2.27
C VAL A 139 -23.78 -4.86 -2.71
N GLY A 140 -23.85 -5.80 -1.76
CA GLY A 140 -23.75 -7.23 -2.03
C GLY A 140 -24.91 -7.82 -2.85
N ASP A 141 -26.07 -7.14 -2.91
CA ASP A 141 -27.24 -7.63 -3.65
C ASP A 141 -27.28 -7.12 -5.10
N LEU A 142 -26.28 -6.30 -5.51
CA LEU A 142 -26.23 -5.68 -6.83
C LEU A 142 -25.69 -6.61 -7.93
N LEU A 143 -24.97 -7.67 -7.57
CA LEU A 143 -24.42 -8.63 -8.52
C LEU A 143 -25.30 -9.87 -8.60
N SER A 144 -25.67 -10.27 -9.82
CA SER A 144 -26.35 -11.54 -10.06
C SER A 144 -25.43 -12.73 -9.80
N ASP A 145 -26.02 -13.90 -9.51
CA ASP A 145 -25.26 -15.14 -9.29
C ASP A 145 -24.40 -15.50 -10.51
N GLU A 146 -24.88 -15.24 -11.73
CA GLU A 146 -24.12 -15.49 -12.96
C GLU A 146 -22.86 -14.63 -13.04
N LEU A 147 -22.96 -13.34 -12.75
CA LEU A 147 -21.80 -12.45 -12.71
C LEU A 147 -20.84 -12.84 -11.58
N LEU A 148 -21.36 -13.19 -10.41
CA LEU A 148 -20.54 -13.63 -9.29
C LEU A 148 -19.73 -14.88 -9.64
N GLN A 149 -20.30 -15.82 -10.40
CA GLN A 149 -19.56 -16.98 -10.92
C GLN A 149 -18.41 -16.58 -11.85
N HIS A 150 -18.60 -15.58 -12.72
CA HIS A 150 -17.52 -15.06 -13.57
C HIS A 150 -16.41 -14.39 -12.75
N VAL A 151 -16.78 -13.62 -11.73
CA VAL A 151 -15.80 -12.98 -10.85
C VAL A 151 -15.01 -14.04 -10.06
N LEU A 152 -15.68 -15.07 -9.54
CA LEU A 152 -15.00 -16.20 -8.88
C LEU A 152 -14.08 -16.97 -9.83
N LYS A 153 -14.43 -17.12 -11.11
CA LYS A 153 -13.50 -17.66 -12.13
C LYS A 153 -12.30 -16.74 -12.33
N GLY A 154 -12.51 -15.42 -12.35
CA GLY A 154 -11.45 -14.42 -12.43
C GLY A 154 -10.49 -14.46 -11.24
N LEU A 155 -10.98 -14.71 -10.03
CA LEU A 155 -10.14 -14.94 -8.85
C LEU A 155 -9.16 -16.11 -9.07
N GLN A 156 -9.60 -17.12 -9.81
CA GLN A 156 -8.82 -18.32 -10.10
C GLN A 156 -7.97 -18.25 -11.38
N ASP A 157 -7.85 -17.05 -11.96
CA ASP A 157 -7.01 -16.79 -13.14
C ASP A 157 -5.54 -16.65 -12.72
N ILE A 158 -4.62 -17.23 -13.49
CA ILE A 158 -3.18 -17.12 -13.23
C ILE A 158 -2.68 -15.68 -13.46
N GLU A 159 -3.33 -14.94 -14.37
CA GLU A 159 -2.94 -13.60 -14.72
C GLU A 159 -3.44 -12.61 -13.65
N THR A 160 -2.49 -11.90 -13.03
CA THR A 160 -2.80 -10.93 -11.95
C THR A 160 -3.64 -9.75 -12.45
N GLU A 161 -3.54 -9.39 -13.73
CA GLU A 161 -4.39 -8.35 -14.35
C GLU A 161 -5.88 -8.70 -14.32
N VAL A 162 -6.24 -10.00 -14.29
CA VAL A 162 -7.62 -10.48 -14.15
C VAL A 162 -7.97 -10.70 -12.68
N GLY A 163 -7.06 -11.34 -11.95
CA GLY A 163 -7.31 -11.76 -10.58
C GLY A 163 -7.44 -10.61 -9.57
N ASN A 164 -6.66 -9.53 -9.72
CA ASN A 164 -6.68 -8.42 -8.75
C ASN A 164 -8.02 -7.64 -8.78
N PRO A 165 -8.58 -7.29 -9.95
CA PRO A 165 -9.95 -6.77 -10.02
C PRO A 165 -10.98 -7.74 -9.44
N ALA A 166 -10.87 -9.04 -9.72
CA ALA A 166 -11.79 -10.05 -9.19
C ALA A 166 -11.76 -10.12 -7.65
N LEU A 167 -10.56 -10.15 -7.05
CA LEU A 167 -10.37 -10.09 -5.60
C LEU A 167 -11.05 -8.85 -5.01
N SER A 168 -10.81 -7.69 -5.61
CA SER A 168 -11.38 -6.41 -5.15
C SER A 168 -12.91 -6.42 -5.18
N ILE A 169 -13.51 -6.94 -6.25
CA ILE A 169 -14.96 -7.12 -6.37
C ILE A 169 -15.48 -8.07 -5.28
N LEU A 170 -14.85 -9.24 -5.12
CA LEU A 170 -15.31 -10.25 -4.16
C LEU A 170 -15.21 -9.76 -2.72
N LEU A 171 -14.19 -8.98 -2.37
CA LEU A 171 -14.15 -8.32 -1.08
C LEU A 171 -15.39 -7.45 -0.88
N MET A 172 -15.89 -6.75 -1.89
CA MET A 172 -17.08 -5.89 -1.74
C MET A 172 -18.39 -6.67 -1.56
N VAL A 173 -18.55 -7.81 -2.26
CA VAL A 173 -19.87 -8.45 -2.37
C VAL A 173 -20.00 -9.85 -1.78
N LEU A 174 -18.90 -10.60 -1.65
CA LEU A 174 -18.96 -12.06 -1.44
C LEU A 174 -19.56 -12.44 -0.07
N GLU A 175 -19.42 -11.58 0.93
CA GLU A 175 -19.89 -11.83 2.30
C GLU A 175 -21.37 -12.23 2.38
N ASN A 176 -22.22 -11.60 1.56
CA ASN A 176 -23.65 -11.92 1.49
C ASN A 176 -23.92 -13.30 0.87
N HIS A 177 -22.98 -13.81 0.06
CA HIS A 177 -23.12 -15.03 -0.74
C HIS A 177 -22.39 -16.25 -0.14
N LEU A 178 -21.63 -16.08 0.94
CA LEU A 178 -20.86 -17.16 1.59
C LEU A 178 -21.71 -18.36 2.05
N HIS A 179 -23.03 -18.18 2.21
CA HIS A 179 -23.94 -19.26 2.59
C HIS A 179 -24.28 -20.21 1.43
N GLN A 180 -23.98 -19.82 0.19
CA GLN A 180 -24.29 -20.60 -1.00
C GLN A 180 -23.26 -21.74 -1.20
N PRO A 181 -23.69 -23.01 -1.37
CA PRO A 181 -22.77 -24.15 -1.46
C PRO A 181 -21.77 -24.07 -2.64
N TRP A 182 -22.22 -23.56 -3.78
CA TRP A 182 -21.41 -23.45 -4.99
C TRP A 182 -20.28 -22.42 -4.84
N VAL A 183 -20.46 -21.40 -3.99
CA VAL A 183 -19.40 -20.43 -3.64
C VAL A 183 -18.29 -21.14 -2.87
N LYS A 184 -18.65 -21.92 -1.85
CA LYS A 184 -17.68 -22.71 -1.07
C LYS A 184 -16.93 -23.71 -1.93
N GLU A 185 -17.62 -24.40 -2.85
CA GLU A 185 -17.00 -25.31 -3.80
C GLU A 185 -15.99 -24.59 -4.72
N SER A 186 -16.38 -23.44 -5.29
CA SER A 186 -15.50 -22.63 -6.13
C SER A 186 -14.24 -22.16 -5.39
N LEU A 187 -14.37 -21.69 -4.15
CA LEU A 187 -13.24 -21.30 -3.32
C LEU A 187 -12.34 -22.50 -2.97
N THR A 188 -12.93 -23.66 -2.69
CA THR A 188 -12.17 -24.89 -2.41
C THR A 188 -11.38 -25.34 -3.64
N ILE A 189 -11.93 -25.19 -4.85
CA ILE A 189 -11.21 -25.44 -6.10
C ILE A 189 -10.02 -24.48 -6.23
N ALA A 190 -10.20 -23.20 -5.87
CA ALA A 190 -9.13 -22.20 -5.90
C ALA A 190 -7.95 -22.58 -4.99
N LEU A 191 -8.21 -23.17 -3.81
CA LEU A 191 -7.17 -23.64 -2.89
C LEU A 191 -6.29 -24.76 -3.46
N ASN A 192 -6.75 -25.47 -4.49
CA ASN A 192 -6.01 -26.56 -5.12
C ASN A 192 -5.28 -26.13 -6.41
N LYS A 193 -5.22 -24.82 -6.69
CA LYS A 193 -4.50 -24.25 -7.85
C LYS A 193 -3.07 -23.84 -7.49
N ASP A 194 -2.42 -23.11 -8.38
CA ASP A 194 -1.07 -22.60 -8.20
C ASP A 194 -0.97 -21.60 -7.04
N GLY A 195 0.28 -21.32 -6.62
CA GLY A 195 0.55 -20.46 -5.47
C GLY A 195 -0.02 -19.05 -5.58
N ILE A 196 -0.11 -18.47 -6.78
CA ILE A 196 -0.66 -17.11 -6.98
C ILE A 196 -2.15 -17.12 -6.67
N VAL A 197 -2.88 -18.11 -7.20
CA VAL A 197 -4.32 -18.26 -6.94
C VAL A 197 -4.60 -18.60 -5.48
N LYS A 198 -3.78 -19.45 -4.85
CA LYS A 198 -3.87 -19.75 -3.41
C LYS A 198 -3.72 -18.48 -2.58
N CYS A 199 -2.63 -17.71 -2.76
CA CYS A 199 -2.38 -16.47 -2.04
C CYS A 199 -3.54 -15.48 -2.18
N ARG A 200 -4.05 -15.30 -3.41
CA ARG A 200 -5.21 -14.43 -3.66
C ARG A 200 -6.48 -14.91 -2.94
N THR A 201 -6.66 -16.23 -2.84
CA THR A 201 -7.79 -16.83 -2.10
C THR A 201 -7.63 -16.63 -0.59
N TYR A 202 -6.40 -16.72 -0.07
CA TYR A 202 -6.10 -16.40 1.33
C TYR A 202 -6.32 -14.91 1.64
N GLU A 203 -5.88 -14.02 0.76
CA GLU A 203 -6.13 -12.56 0.86
C GLU A 203 -7.63 -12.26 0.92
N LEU A 204 -8.42 -12.89 0.05
CA LEU A 204 -9.88 -12.77 0.06
C LEU A 204 -10.46 -13.21 1.40
N ALA A 205 -10.09 -14.41 1.85
CA ALA A 205 -10.62 -14.97 3.09
C ALA A 205 -10.26 -14.11 4.31
N VAL A 206 -9.00 -13.70 4.44
CA VAL A 206 -8.55 -12.84 5.55
C VAL A 206 -9.20 -11.46 5.47
N GLY A 207 -9.32 -10.88 4.27
CA GLY A 207 -9.99 -9.61 4.05
C GLY A 207 -11.48 -9.62 4.42
N LEU A 208 -12.16 -10.77 4.30
CA LEU A 208 -13.52 -10.99 4.79
C LEU A 208 -13.55 -11.29 6.29
N ALA A 209 -12.68 -12.17 6.77
CA ALA A 209 -12.61 -12.62 8.16
C ALA A 209 -12.38 -11.47 9.16
N LYS A 210 -11.60 -10.45 8.78
CA LYS A 210 -11.34 -9.30 9.65
C LYS A 210 -12.58 -8.44 9.94
N ARG A 211 -13.68 -8.59 9.19
CA ARG A 211 -14.90 -7.78 9.35
C ARG A 211 -15.71 -8.15 10.58
N SER A 212 -15.82 -9.44 10.87
CA SER A 212 -16.57 -9.93 12.02
C SER A 212 -16.19 -11.36 12.39
N PRO A 213 -16.43 -11.79 13.65
CA PRO A 213 -16.26 -13.18 14.06
C PRO A 213 -17.11 -14.15 13.23
N ILE A 214 -18.34 -13.76 12.87
CA ILE A 214 -19.26 -14.59 12.07
C ILE A 214 -18.71 -14.82 10.66
N THR A 215 -18.11 -13.79 10.06
CA THR A 215 -17.53 -13.90 8.71
C THR A 215 -16.26 -14.75 8.73
N LEU A 216 -15.45 -14.63 9.79
CA LEU A 216 -14.31 -15.53 10.03
C LEU A 216 -14.75 -17.00 10.10
N GLU A 217 -15.78 -17.34 10.86
CA GLU A 217 -16.31 -18.73 10.93
C GLU A 217 -16.70 -19.27 9.55
N LYS A 218 -17.28 -18.44 8.68
CA LYS A 218 -17.68 -18.86 7.33
C LYS A 218 -16.51 -19.14 6.39
N VAL A 219 -15.37 -18.45 6.59
CA VAL A 219 -14.16 -18.60 5.74
C VAL A 219 -13.03 -19.34 6.45
N GLU A 220 -13.27 -19.86 7.66
CA GLU A 220 -12.31 -20.58 8.51
C GLU A 220 -11.59 -21.69 7.72
N PHE A 221 -12.31 -22.44 6.89
CA PHE A 221 -11.72 -23.50 6.07
C PHE A 221 -10.61 -23.04 5.11
N ILE A 222 -10.62 -21.77 4.68
CA ILE A 222 -9.56 -21.17 3.86
C ILE A 222 -8.43 -20.67 4.74
N VAL A 223 -8.76 -20.06 5.88
CA VAL A 223 -7.76 -19.54 6.82
C VAL A 223 -6.97 -20.71 7.42
N ASP A 224 -7.62 -21.79 7.84
CA ASP A 224 -6.98 -23.03 8.30
C ASP A 224 -6.03 -23.61 7.24
N HIS A 225 -6.46 -23.58 5.97
CA HIS A 225 -5.60 -24.02 4.86
C HIS A 225 -4.37 -23.11 4.70
N ALA A 226 -4.52 -21.79 4.87
CA ALA A 226 -3.37 -20.88 4.89
C ALA A 226 -2.44 -21.15 6.08
N LEU A 227 -2.99 -21.42 7.27
CA LEU A 227 -2.19 -21.73 8.46
C LEU A 227 -1.40 -23.03 8.29
N ALA A 228 -1.97 -24.05 7.65
CA ALA A 228 -1.26 -25.30 7.36
C ALA A 228 -0.06 -25.11 6.42
N GLU A 229 -0.11 -24.10 5.54
CA GLU A 229 0.99 -23.78 4.62
C GLU A 229 2.16 -23.05 5.31
N LEU A 230 1.96 -22.51 6.53
CA LEU A 230 3.08 -22.05 7.36
C LEU A 230 4.04 -23.19 7.71
N ASP A 231 3.55 -24.43 7.70
CA ASP A 231 4.35 -25.61 7.98
C ASP A 231 5.03 -26.25 6.75
N ASN A 232 4.82 -25.71 5.55
CA ASN A 232 5.40 -26.19 4.29
C ASN A 232 6.92 -25.85 4.18
N ASP A 233 7.62 -26.37 3.18
CA ASP A 233 9.02 -26.06 2.84
C ASP A 233 9.14 -24.82 1.92
N ASP A 234 8.04 -24.35 1.33
CA ASP A 234 8.04 -23.16 0.46
C ASP A 234 8.08 -21.86 1.29
N ILE A 235 9.29 -21.30 1.44
CA ILE A 235 9.56 -20.08 2.18
C ILE A 235 8.83 -18.87 1.59
N LEU A 236 8.71 -18.79 0.26
CA LEU A 236 8.02 -17.66 -0.36
C LEU A 236 6.53 -17.70 -0.03
N MET A 237 5.93 -18.90 -0.07
CA MET A 237 4.55 -19.11 0.37
C MET A 237 4.37 -18.72 1.84
N GLN A 238 5.26 -19.17 2.73
CA GLN A 238 5.21 -18.82 4.16
C GLN A 238 5.28 -17.31 4.41
N VAL A 239 6.22 -16.60 3.77
CA VAL A 239 6.34 -15.13 3.90
C VAL A 239 5.06 -14.44 3.41
N ASN A 240 4.50 -14.88 2.29
CA ASN A 240 3.24 -14.33 1.79
C ASN A 240 2.10 -14.55 2.79
N ILE A 241 1.99 -15.74 3.38
CA ILE A 241 0.95 -16.03 4.38
C ILE A 241 1.13 -15.16 5.62
N LEU A 242 2.35 -15.02 6.13
CA LEU A 242 2.63 -14.13 7.26
C LEU A 242 2.17 -12.71 6.98
N GLU A 243 2.44 -12.18 5.78
CA GLU A 243 1.98 -10.84 5.38
C GLU A 243 0.45 -10.74 5.30
N ILE A 244 -0.21 -11.75 4.75
CA ILE A 244 -1.67 -11.79 4.64
C ILE A 244 -2.34 -11.80 6.03
N LEU A 245 -1.83 -12.62 6.95
CA LEU A 245 -2.39 -12.80 8.30
C LEU A 245 -2.27 -11.55 9.18
N VAL A 246 -1.37 -10.60 8.88
CA VAL A 246 -1.20 -9.36 9.66
C VAL A 246 -2.54 -8.65 9.86
N SER A 247 -3.33 -8.49 8.80
CA SER A 247 -4.59 -7.74 8.87
C SER A 247 -5.67 -8.45 9.71
N LEU A 248 -5.56 -9.76 9.90
CA LEU A 248 -6.39 -10.51 10.84
C LEU A 248 -5.93 -10.30 12.28
N ALA A 249 -4.61 -10.26 12.51
CA ALA A 249 -4.00 -9.98 13.81
C ALA A 249 -4.25 -8.54 14.31
N GLU A 250 -4.73 -7.64 13.47
CA GLU A 250 -5.16 -6.29 13.90
C GLU A 250 -6.56 -6.29 14.56
N GLN A 251 -7.30 -7.42 14.50
CA GLN A 251 -8.64 -7.54 15.06
C GLN A 251 -8.66 -8.42 16.31
N ASN A 252 -9.41 -8.02 17.35
CA ASN A 252 -9.49 -8.79 18.60
C ASN A 252 -9.93 -10.24 18.39
N HIS A 253 -10.94 -10.50 17.54
CA HIS A 253 -11.39 -11.86 17.25
C HIS A 253 -10.38 -12.64 16.39
N GLY A 254 -9.71 -11.97 15.45
CA GLY A 254 -8.64 -12.56 14.66
C GLY A 254 -7.45 -12.98 15.52
N LEU A 255 -7.10 -12.17 16.52
CA LEU A 255 -6.03 -12.47 17.48
C LEU A 255 -6.32 -13.70 18.32
N LEU A 256 -7.54 -13.82 18.84
CA LEU A 256 -7.98 -15.01 19.57
C LEU A 256 -7.95 -16.25 18.68
N TYR A 257 -8.35 -16.11 17.42
CA TYR A 257 -8.32 -17.19 16.45
C TYR A 257 -6.89 -17.66 16.13
N LEU A 258 -5.96 -16.74 15.88
CA LEU A 258 -4.55 -17.05 15.63
C LEU A 258 -3.87 -17.68 16.85
N GLU A 259 -4.26 -17.28 18.06
CA GLU A 259 -3.78 -17.88 19.31
C GLU A 259 -4.31 -19.30 19.53
N LYS A 260 -5.61 -19.51 19.29
CA LYS A 260 -6.23 -20.85 19.32
C LYS A 260 -5.50 -21.83 18.40
N HIS A 261 -5.03 -21.35 17.25
CA HIS A 261 -4.28 -22.13 16.26
C HIS A 261 -2.75 -22.11 16.48
N GLN A 262 -2.27 -21.55 17.60
CA GLN A 262 -0.85 -21.53 17.98
C GLN A 262 0.08 -20.94 16.92
N VAL A 263 -0.43 -20.03 16.08
CA VAL A 263 0.32 -19.44 14.96
C VAL A 263 1.60 -18.77 15.44
N TYR A 264 1.53 -18.04 16.55
CA TYR A 264 2.69 -17.39 17.15
C TYR A 264 3.76 -18.40 17.62
N ASP A 265 3.35 -19.55 18.16
CA ASP A 265 4.29 -20.56 18.64
C ASP A 265 4.95 -21.31 17.47
N ILE A 266 4.19 -21.58 16.40
CA ILE A 266 4.71 -22.14 15.15
C ILE A 266 5.80 -21.22 14.59
N ILE A 267 5.51 -19.92 14.53
CA ILE A 267 6.46 -18.93 14.02
C ILE A 267 7.70 -18.82 14.93
N CYS A 268 7.52 -18.77 16.26
CA CYS A 268 8.66 -18.66 17.19
C CYS A 268 9.61 -19.87 17.08
N LYS A 269 9.07 -21.10 16.99
CA LYS A 269 9.88 -22.31 16.83
C LYS A 269 10.77 -22.27 15.57
N ARG A 270 10.31 -21.63 14.50
CA ARG A 270 11.08 -21.48 13.25
C ARG A 270 12.24 -20.49 13.39
N VAL A 271 12.08 -19.46 14.23
CA VAL A 271 13.19 -18.54 14.54
C VAL A 271 14.27 -19.21 15.38
N ASP A 272 13.87 -20.19 16.22
CA ASP A 272 14.77 -20.93 17.12
C ASP A 272 15.51 -22.08 16.41
N SER A 273 14.97 -22.54 15.28
CA SER A 273 15.53 -23.66 14.51
C SER A 273 16.83 -23.24 13.82
N GLU A 274 17.96 -23.85 14.22
CA GLU A 274 19.20 -23.81 13.44
C GLU A 274 19.26 -24.91 12.37
N ASP A 275 18.22 -25.76 12.30
CA ASP A 275 18.22 -26.99 11.50
C ASP A 275 18.17 -26.71 10.00
N ASN A 276 17.50 -25.63 9.58
CA ASN A 276 17.43 -25.21 8.18
C ASN A 276 17.98 -23.79 8.00
N PRO A 277 19.12 -23.61 7.30
CA PRO A 277 19.70 -22.28 7.08
C PRO A 277 18.78 -21.34 6.30
N LEU A 278 17.80 -21.86 5.58
CA LEU A 278 16.82 -21.08 4.86
C LEU A 278 15.74 -20.46 5.76
N ASP A 279 15.53 -20.97 6.98
CA ASP A 279 14.57 -20.39 7.95
C ASP A 279 14.94 -18.94 8.30
N ARG A 280 16.23 -18.58 8.17
CA ARG A 280 16.70 -17.19 8.32
C ARG A 280 16.07 -16.22 7.31
N LEU A 281 15.63 -16.71 6.15
CA LEU A 281 14.93 -15.90 5.15
C LEU A 281 13.51 -15.51 5.61
N LEU A 282 12.95 -16.21 6.59
CA LEU A 282 11.65 -15.88 7.17
C LEU A 282 11.73 -14.73 8.17
N VAL A 283 12.91 -14.47 8.75
CA VAL A 283 13.10 -13.50 9.84
C VAL A 283 12.49 -12.13 9.51
N PRO A 284 12.69 -11.53 8.32
CA PRO A 284 12.03 -10.27 7.97
C PRO A 284 10.49 -10.38 7.96
N GLY A 285 9.94 -11.44 7.35
CA GLY A 285 8.49 -11.66 7.32
C GLY A 285 7.89 -11.82 8.72
N ILE A 286 8.59 -12.54 9.58
CA ILE A 286 8.22 -12.76 10.98
C ILE A 286 8.29 -11.43 11.76
N MET A 287 9.39 -10.68 11.64
CA MET A 287 9.55 -9.38 12.30
C MET A 287 8.46 -8.38 11.86
N LYS A 288 8.09 -8.39 10.58
CA LYS A 288 6.99 -7.57 10.05
C LYS A 288 5.66 -7.98 10.67
N PHE A 289 5.37 -9.29 10.74
CA PHE A 289 4.15 -9.81 11.37
C PHE A 289 4.05 -9.39 12.85
N PHE A 290 5.05 -9.72 13.66
CA PHE A 290 5.08 -9.38 15.08
C PHE A 290 5.07 -7.88 15.34
N GLY A 291 5.82 -7.10 14.56
CA GLY A 291 5.84 -5.65 14.65
C GLY A 291 4.45 -5.05 14.42
N LYS A 292 3.78 -5.46 13.34
CA LYS A 292 2.42 -4.98 13.03
C LYS A 292 1.40 -5.40 14.08
N THR A 293 1.47 -6.63 14.58
CA THR A 293 0.61 -7.06 15.69
C THR A 293 0.85 -6.23 16.95
N ALA A 294 2.10 -5.89 17.28
CA ALA A 294 2.44 -5.11 18.46
C ALA A 294 1.88 -3.68 18.42
N ARG A 295 1.63 -3.14 17.22
CA ARG A 295 0.99 -1.83 17.06
C ARG A 295 -0.42 -1.78 17.67
N VAL A 296 -1.12 -2.93 17.68
CA VAL A 296 -2.47 -3.07 18.25
C VAL A 296 -2.45 -3.74 19.63
N GLN A 297 -1.59 -4.75 19.83
CA GLN A 297 -1.47 -5.50 21.07
C GLN A 297 -0.02 -5.55 21.58
N PRO A 298 0.53 -4.41 22.04
CA PRO A 298 1.93 -4.31 22.48
C PRO A 298 2.23 -5.23 23.67
N GLN A 299 1.30 -5.36 24.63
CA GLN A 299 1.45 -6.25 25.79
C GLN A 299 1.73 -7.70 25.36
N LYS A 300 0.92 -8.23 24.43
CA LYS A 300 1.02 -9.62 23.97
C LYS A 300 2.39 -9.89 23.34
N ILE A 301 2.84 -8.98 22.48
CA ILE A 301 4.11 -9.17 21.76
C ILE A 301 5.31 -8.94 22.67
N ILE A 302 5.37 -7.79 23.35
CA ILE A 302 6.55 -7.37 24.13
C ILE A 302 6.79 -8.28 25.33
N THR A 303 5.72 -8.72 26.01
CA THR A 303 5.83 -9.56 27.22
C THR A 303 5.58 -11.04 26.96
N GLY A 304 4.75 -11.39 26.00
CA GLY A 304 4.43 -12.78 25.67
C GLY A 304 5.48 -13.48 24.81
N TYR A 305 6.22 -12.73 24.00
CA TYR A 305 7.23 -13.29 23.07
C TYR A 305 8.61 -12.63 23.23
N PRO A 306 9.24 -12.71 24.42
CA PRO A 306 10.52 -12.05 24.69
C PRO A 306 11.66 -12.54 23.79
N HIS A 307 11.60 -13.80 23.34
CA HIS A 307 12.57 -14.34 22.39
C HIS A 307 12.60 -13.56 21.07
N MET A 308 11.42 -13.20 20.56
CA MET A 308 11.29 -12.42 19.33
C MET A 308 11.86 -11.00 19.49
N ILE A 309 11.66 -10.40 20.66
CA ILE A 309 12.24 -9.09 20.98
C ILE A 309 13.77 -9.18 21.04
N ARG A 310 14.33 -10.24 21.62
CA ARG A 310 15.77 -10.48 21.61
C ARG A 310 16.31 -10.65 20.19
N CYS A 311 15.63 -11.43 19.34
CA CYS A 311 16.02 -11.60 17.93
C CYS A 311 16.03 -10.26 17.18
N LEU A 312 15.02 -9.41 17.40
CA LEU A 312 15.00 -8.04 16.88
C LEU A 312 16.23 -7.24 17.31
N PHE A 313 16.55 -7.25 18.60
CA PHE A 313 17.68 -6.52 19.14
C PHE A 313 19.02 -7.04 18.61
N GLU A 314 19.16 -8.36 18.44
CA GLU A 314 20.33 -8.95 17.80
C GLU A 314 20.48 -8.50 16.34
N CYS A 315 19.38 -8.43 15.57
CA CYS A 315 19.41 -7.89 14.21
C CYS A 315 19.80 -6.42 14.17
N LEU A 316 19.27 -5.61 15.09
CA LEU A 316 19.63 -4.19 15.22
C LEU A 316 21.08 -4.00 15.64
N HIS A 317 21.63 -4.86 16.50
CA HIS A 317 23.01 -4.74 16.97
C HIS A 317 24.04 -5.26 15.97
N ARG A 318 23.73 -6.36 15.25
CA ARG A 318 24.63 -6.91 14.22
C ARG A 318 24.80 -5.97 13.02
N GLY A 319 23.81 -5.12 12.75
CA GLY A 319 23.88 -4.16 11.67
C GLY A 319 23.86 -4.79 10.27
N ASP A 320 23.27 -5.97 10.13
CA ASP A 320 23.13 -6.63 8.83
C ASP A 320 22.19 -5.81 7.93
N ILE A 321 22.76 -5.20 6.90
CA ILE A 321 22.08 -4.30 5.96
C ILE A 321 20.84 -4.93 5.34
N ALA A 322 20.83 -6.26 5.15
CA ALA A 322 19.66 -6.96 4.59
C ALA A 322 18.45 -6.93 5.53
N ASN A 323 18.69 -6.94 6.85
CA ASN A 323 17.66 -7.06 7.88
C ASN A 323 17.33 -5.72 8.56
N LEU A 324 18.26 -4.76 8.55
CA LEU A 324 18.12 -3.45 9.19
C LEU A 324 16.82 -2.71 8.82
N PRO A 325 16.37 -2.63 7.55
CA PRO A 325 15.13 -1.93 7.22
C PRO A 325 13.91 -2.48 7.96
N THR A 326 13.78 -3.81 8.00
CA THR A 326 12.67 -4.46 8.70
C THR A 326 12.82 -4.35 10.20
N ALA A 327 14.03 -4.47 10.73
CA ALA A 327 14.29 -4.31 12.16
C ALA A 327 13.94 -2.89 12.66
N PHE A 328 14.31 -1.86 11.90
CA PHE A 328 13.94 -0.47 12.18
C PHE A 328 12.42 -0.28 12.20
N ASP A 329 11.70 -0.85 11.22
CA ASP A 329 10.25 -0.76 11.18
C ASP A 329 9.61 -1.50 12.35
N THR A 330 10.12 -2.68 12.71
CA THR A 330 9.58 -3.48 13.81
C THR A 330 9.75 -2.78 15.15
N LEU A 331 10.91 -2.17 15.43
CA LEU A 331 11.10 -1.36 16.64
C LEU A 331 10.13 -0.18 16.67
N ALA A 332 9.96 0.52 15.56
CA ALA A 332 9.01 1.63 15.46
C ALA A 332 7.56 1.18 15.71
N ASN A 333 7.14 0.02 15.18
CA ASN A 333 5.79 -0.49 15.44
C ASN A 333 5.60 -0.91 16.91
N LEU A 334 6.63 -1.45 17.59
CA LEU A 334 6.58 -1.78 19.02
C LEU A 334 6.42 -0.53 19.89
N ALA A 335 7.04 0.59 19.50
CA ALA A 335 6.98 1.86 20.21
C ALA A 335 5.79 2.76 19.78
N HIS A 336 4.92 2.30 18.88
CA HIS A 336 3.87 3.14 18.29
C HIS A 336 2.81 3.63 19.28
N THR A 337 2.66 2.96 20.42
CA THR A 337 1.68 3.33 21.46
C THR A 337 2.39 3.68 22.76
N GLN A 338 1.75 4.52 23.58
CA GLN A 338 2.26 4.86 24.92
C GLN A 338 2.49 3.61 25.78
N GLN A 339 1.58 2.63 25.70
CA GLN A 339 1.75 1.34 26.39
C GLN A 339 2.99 0.58 25.87
N GLY A 340 3.21 0.56 24.56
CA GLY A 340 4.39 -0.06 23.96
C GLY A 340 5.70 0.54 24.46
N VAL A 341 5.78 1.87 24.52
CA VAL A 341 6.95 2.57 25.07
C VAL A 341 7.20 2.19 26.53
N SER A 342 6.18 2.26 27.39
CA SER A 342 6.30 1.88 28.81
C SER A 342 6.75 0.43 28.99
N LEU A 343 6.21 -0.51 28.19
CA LEU A 343 6.58 -1.92 28.27
C LEU A 343 8.00 -2.19 27.78
N LEU A 344 8.43 -1.52 26.70
CA LEU A 344 9.79 -1.60 26.19
C LEU A 344 10.77 -1.10 27.26
N GLU A 345 10.53 0.09 27.82
CA GLU A 345 11.37 0.65 28.87
C GLU A 345 11.42 -0.27 30.10
N LEU A 346 10.28 -0.76 30.57
CA LEU A 346 10.20 -1.60 31.77
C LEU A 346 10.99 -2.91 31.63
N ASN A 347 10.92 -3.56 30.47
CA ASN A 347 11.47 -4.90 30.28
C ASN A 347 12.86 -4.91 29.62
N TYR A 348 13.22 -3.86 28.87
CA TYR A 348 14.37 -3.88 27.95
C TYR A 348 15.22 -2.62 27.95
N LYS A 349 15.14 -1.76 28.99
CA LYS A 349 15.88 -0.50 29.12
C LYS A 349 17.34 -0.54 28.64
N THR A 350 18.14 -1.50 29.12
CA THR A 350 19.57 -1.58 28.79
C THR A 350 19.80 -1.86 27.30
N ALA A 351 19.04 -2.80 26.72
CA ALA A 351 19.16 -3.12 25.29
C ALA A 351 18.70 -1.94 24.42
N LEU A 352 17.64 -1.23 24.81
CA LEU A 352 17.17 -0.03 24.10
C LEU A 352 18.22 1.07 24.10
N LYS A 353 18.90 1.29 25.23
CA LYS A 353 20.01 2.23 25.30
C LYS A 353 21.07 1.91 24.24
N GLU A 354 21.55 0.66 24.21
CA GLU A 354 22.56 0.21 23.25
C GLU A 354 22.08 0.39 21.81
N ILE A 355 20.83 0.05 21.52
CA ILE A 355 20.22 0.20 20.19
C ILE A 355 20.16 1.67 19.77
N PHE A 356 19.70 2.58 20.63
CA PHE A 356 19.65 4.00 20.29
C PHE A 356 21.05 4.61 20.10
N GLU A 357 22.06 4.11 20.83
CA GLU A 357 23.47 4.44 20.59
C GLU A 357 23.96 3.87 19.23
N ASP A 358 23.50 2.68 18.83
CA ASP A 358 23.75 2.09 17.50
C ASP A 358 23.08 2.91 16.38
N TYR A 359 21.87 3.44 16.58
CA TYR A 359 21.21 4.36 15.63
C TYR A 359 22.11 5.55 15.29
N HIS A 360 22.75 6.16 16.28
CA HIS A 360 23.70 7.25 16.04
C HIS A 360 24.84 6.80 15.12
N SER A 361 25.41 5.63 15.38
CA SER A 361 26.49 5.05 14.55
C SER A 361 26.01 4.78 13.13
N TYR A 362 24.79 4.25 12.96
CA TYR A 362 24.17 3.98 11.67
C TYR A 362 23.90 5.23 10.84
N LEU A 363 23.41 6.30 11.45
CA LEU A 363 23.20 7.58 10.76
C LEU A 363 24.51 8.13 10.17
N HIS A 364 25.65 7.83 10.81
CA HIS A 364 26.96 8.21 10.29
C HIS A 364 27.46 7.26 9.19
N SER A 365 27.38 5.95 9.38
CA SER A 365 28.11 4.95 8.57
C SER A 365 27.34 4.35 7.40
N LEU A 366 26.00 4.31 7.43
CA LEU A 366 25.22 3.59 6.42
C LEU A 366 25.11 4.35 5.08
N ALA A 367 24.63 3.68 4.03
CA ALA A 367 24.28 4.33 2.77
C ALA A 367 23.04 5.23 2.91
N SER A 368 22.86 6.20 2.01
CA SER A 368 21.78 7.20 2.08
C SER A 368 20.38 6.58 2.30
N ASP A 369 20.02 5.55 1.53
CA ASP A 369 18.69 4.90 1.64
C ASP A 369 18.43 4.30 3.03
N LEU A 370 19.46 3.72 3.65
CA LEU A 370 19.36 3.14 4.99
C LEU A 370 19.38 4.22 6.08
N LYS A 371 20.12 5.32 5.89
CA LYS A 371 20.07 6.47 6.79
C LYS A 371 18.67 7.08 6.80
N ILE A 372 18.07 7.25 5.62
CA ILE A 372 16.69 7.70 5.45
C ILE A 372 15.74 6.75 6.20
N ARG A 373 15.91 5.43 6.04
CA ARG A 373 15.07 4.45 6.77
C ARG A 373 15.25 4.52 8.28
N ALA A 374 16.47 4.71 8.77
CA ALA A 374 16.76 4.90 10.19
C ALA A 374 16.08 6.17 10.74
N PHE A 375 16.19 7.31 10.02
CA PHE A 375 15.49 8.54 10.39
C PHE A 375 13.97 8.37 10.41
N ASN A 376 13.39 7.73 9.39
CA ASN A 376 11.94 7.51 9.34
C ASN A 376 11.45 6.61 10.48
N SER A 377 12.26 5.64 10.91
CA SER A 377 11.98 4.82 12.09
C SER A 377 12.05 5.63 13.38
N LEU A 378 13.07 6.49 13.54
CA LEU A 378 13.13 7.43 14.67
C LEU A 378 11.94 8.39 14.67
N GLU A 379 11.58 9.00 13.53
CA GLU A 379 10.37 9.83 13.42
C GLU A 379 9.14 9.06 13.91
N ALA A 380 8.95 7.81 13.45
CA ALA A 380 7.80 7.00 13.82
C ALA A 380 7.76 6.64 15.32
N ILE A 381 8.91 6.43 15.98
CA ILE A 381 9.00 6.17 17.43
C ILE A 381 8.53 7.39 18.24
N PHE A 382 8.79 8.60 17.75
CA PHE A 382 8.49 9.85 18.45
C PHE A 382 7.16 10.51 18.01
N THR A 383 6.39 9.88 17.12
CA THR A 383 5.13 10.43 16.61
C THR A 383 3.93 9.74 17.24
N PHE A 384 3.04 10.52 17.86
CA PHE A 384 1.82 10.03 18.51
C PHE A 384 0.59 10.83 18.04
N GLU A 385 -0.54 10.15 17.86
CA GLU A 385 -1.82 10.78 17.48
C GLU A 385 -2.44 11.63 18.60
N GLN A 386 -2.14 11.28 19.85
CA GLN A 386 -2.66 11.93 21.06
C GLN A 386 -1.50 12.41 21.92
N SER A 387 -1.78 13.37 22.80
CA SER A 387 -0.79 13.84 23.76
C SER A 387 -0.28 12.70 24.64
N VAL A 388 1.03 12.72 24.88
CA VAL A 388 1.73 11.69 25.63
C VAL A 388 1.71 12.02 27.12
N CYS A 389 1.48 11.01 27.97
CA CYS A 389 1.53 11.18 29.42
C CYS A 389 2.94 11.53 29.92
N LEU A 390 3.05 12.11 31.13
CA LEU A 390 4.32 12.59 31.67
C LEU A 390 5.39 11.49 31.78
N GLU A 391 4.99 10.27 32.14
CA GLU A 391 5.90 9.12 32.26
C GLU A 391 6.52 8.78 30.91
N VAL A 392 5.69 8.55 29.88
CA VAL A 392 6.15 8.21 28.54
C VAL A 392 6.94 9.37 27.92
N ASN A 393 6.57 10.61 28.19
CA ASN A 393 7.32 11.79 27.77
C ASN A 393 8.76 11.77 28.33
N SER A 394 8.92 11.45 29.62
CA SER A 394 10.25 11.30 30.25
C SER A 394 11.07 10.15 29.67
N ILE A 395 10.40 9.04 29.31
CA ILE A 395 11.05 7.89 28.68
C ILE A 395 11.58 8.29 27.30
N LEU A 396 10.75 8.92 26.46
CA LEU A 396 11.13 9.37 25.13
C LEU A 396 12.27 10.39 25.16
N HIS A 397 12.26 11.32 26.12
CA HIS A 397 13.38 12.24 26.33
C HIS A 397 14.69 11.49 26.62
N THR A 398 14.62 10.45 27.45
CA THR A 398 15.77 9.59 27.77
C THR A 398 16.25 8.81 26.54
N TRP A 399 15.34 8.30 25.72
CA TRP A 399 15.71 7.60 24.48
C TRP A 399 16.37 8.54 23.47
N PHE A 400 15.88 9.77 23.36
CA PHE A 400 16.50 10.79 22.50
C PHE A 400 17.92 11.10 22.95
N SER A 401 18.17 11.24 24.26
CA SER A 401 19.53 11.51 24.74
C SER A 401 20.50 10.38 24.38
N TYR A 402 20.06 9.12 24.35
CA TYR A 402 20.90 8.01 23.86
C TYR A 402 21.29 8.16 22.39
N VAL A 403 20.35 8.55 21.52
CA VAL A 403 20.64 8.85 20.10
C VAL A 403 21.61 10.04 19.98
N GLY A 404 21.46 11.05 20.84
CA GLY A 404 22.32 12.21 20.94
C GLY A 404 23.66 11.97 21.64
N ARG A 405 24.04 10.73 21.97
CA ARG A 405 25.24 10.38 22.77
C ARG A 405 25.30 11.11 24.12
N HIS A 406 24.17 11.12 24.82
CA HIS A 406 23.93 11.79 26.11
C HIS A 406 24.00 13.32 26.03
N SER A 407 23.71 13.89 24.86
CA SER A 407 23.46 15.32 24.64
C SER A 407 21.97 15.62 24.67
N ASP A 408 21.59 16.74 25.29
CA ASP A 408 20.22 17.26 25.29
C ASP A 408 19.98 18.28 24.16
N ASN A 409 20.88 18.36 23.17
CA ASN A 409 20.77 19.24 22.01
C ASN A 409 20.68 18.46 20.68
N MET A 410 20.34 19.18 19.61
CA MET A 410 20.13 18.63 18.27
C MET A 410 21.31 18.90 17.32
N GLU A 411 22.52 19.13 17.83
CA GLU A 411 23.68 19.51 17.01
C GLU A 411 23.95 18.49 15.90
N PHE A 412 23.91 17.20 16.23
CA PHE A 412 24.12 16.13 15.25
C PHE A 412 23.06 16.13 14.14
N LEU A 413 21.83 16.60 14.39
CA LEU A 413 20.76 16.66 13.38
C LEU A 413 20.97 17.83 12.42
N LEU A 414 21.52 18.95 12.89
CA LEU A 414 21.82 20.11 12.07
C LEU A 414 22.79 19.78 10.93
N ASP A 415 23.74 18.89 11.17
CA ASP A 415 24.68 18.40 10.14
C ASP A 415 23.95 17.70 8.98
N TYR A 416 22.91 16.92 9.28
CA TYR A 416 22.09 16.26 8.25
C TYR A 416 21.16 17.22 7.53
N CYS A 417 20.63 18.24 8.22
CA CYS A 417 19.84 19.30 7.57
C CYS A 417 20.66 20.12 6.57
N ARG A 418 21.99 20.20 6.75
CA ARG A 418 22.92 20.89 5.85
C ARG A 418 23.49 20.00 4.74
N ASN A 419 23.14 18.71 4.73
CA ASN A 419 23.64 17.73 3.76
C ASN A 419 23.17 18.09 2.33
N PRO A 420 23.98 17.95 1.27
CA PRO A 420 23.55 18.30 -0.09
C PRO A 420 22.40 17.44 -0.65
N PHE A 421 22.15 16.25 -0.10
CA PHE A 421 21.11 15.33 -0.58
C PHE A 421 19.74 15.67 0.03
N PRO A 422 18.73 16.08 -0.78
CA PRO A 422 17.43 16.52 -0.26
C PRO A 422 16.72 15.48 0.61
N ASP A 423 16.74 14.20 0.23
CA ASP A 423 16.03 13.15 0.96
C ASP A 423 16.54 12.97 2.40
N ILE A 424 17.86 13.07 2.61
CA ILE A 424 18.46 13.02 3.95
C ILE A 424 18.03 14.24 4.77
N LYS A 425 18.02 15.44 4.16
CA LYS A 425 17.55 16.65 4.84
C LYS A 425 16.10 16.50 5.26
N ILE A 426 15.23 16.07 4.35
CA ILE A 426 13.78 15.90 4.58
C ILE A 426 13.54 14.95 5.75
N SER A 427 14.17 13.77 5.74
CA SER A 427 14.04 12.81 6.84
C SER A 427 14.57 13.36 8.17
N SER A 428 15.68 14.11 8.15
CA SER A 428 16.20 14.75 9.38
C SER A 428 15.28 15.84 9.92
N LEU A 429 14.69 16.68 9.05
CA LEU A 429 13.73 17.72 9.41
C LEU A 429 12.42 17.12 9.94
N ASN A 430 11.96 16.02 9.36
CA ASN A 430 10.77 15.31 9.83
C ASN A 430 11.00 14.69 11.22
N PHE A 431 12.20 14.18 11.49
CA PHE A 431 12.54 13.72 12.84
C PHE A 431 12.60 14.89 13.84
N ILE A 432 13.24 16.02 13.49
CA ILE A 432 13.21 17.25 14.32
C ILE A 432 11.77 17.68 14.60
N ARG A 433 10.90 17.65 13.58
CA ARG A 433 9.47 17.98 13.71
C ARG A 433 8.78 17.09 14.75
N ALA A 434 9.02 15.77 14.72
CA ALA A 434 8.47 14.84 15.70
C ALA A 434 8.98 15.14 17.12
N LEU A 435 10.26 15.49 17.29
CA LEU A 435 10.82 15.91 18.58
C LEU A 435 10.20 17.23 19.08
N CYS A 436 9.94 18.19 18.19
CA CYS A 436 9.32 19.47 18.56
C CYS A 436 7.84 19.36 18.94
N CYS A 437 7.20 18.19 18.82
CA CYS A 437 5.90 17.93 19.45
C CYS A 437 6.01 17.82 20.99
N PHE A 438 7.22 17.74 21.54
CA PHE A 438 7.49 17.73 22.97
C PHE A 438 8.14 19.04 23.43
N GLU A 439 7.78 19.53 24.62
CA GLU A 439 8.34 20.76 25.18
C GLU A 439 9.88 20.71 25.30
N TRP A 440 10.42 19.58 25.77
CA TRP A 440 11.87 19.37 25.85
C TRP A 440 12.54 19.37 24.47
N GLY A 441 11.83 18.93 23.41
CA GLY A 441 12.36 18.94 22.05
C GLY A 441 12.42 20.36 21.48
N VAL A 442 11.44 21.21 21.79
CA VAL A 442 11.53 22.65 21.45
C VAL A 442 12.68 23.32 22.18
N GLU A 443 12.87 23.02 23.46
CA GLU A 443 13.98 23.57 24.25
C GLU A 443 15.35 23.05 23.76
N ALA A 444 15.46 21.77 23.39
CA ALA A 444 16.65 21.19 22.78
C ALA A 444 17.00 21.90 21.45
N LEU A 445 16.00 22.17 20.60
CA LEU A 445 16.19 22.91 19.36
C LEU A 445 16.68 24.33 19.63
N LYS A 446 16.02 25.05 20.55
CA LYS A 446 16.38 26.41 20.94
C LYS A 446 17.79 26.52 21.50
N ASN A 447 18.24 25.50 22.24
CA ASN A 447 19.59 25.43 22.81
C ASN A 447 20.65 24.92 21.82
N THR A 448 20.26 24.57 20.59
CA THR A 448 21.19 24.16 19.54
C THR A 448 21.63 25.38 18.73
N ALA A 449 22.90 25.77 18.90
CA ALA A 449 23.46 26.93 18.22
C ALA A 449 23.34 26.82 16.68
N GLY A 450 22.79 27.85 16.03
CA GLY A 450 22.69 27.91 14.57
C GLY A 450 21.51 27.14 13.97
N LEU A 451 20.74 26.38 14.75
CA LEU A 451 19.62 25.59 14.23
C LEU A 451 18.40 26.47 13.94
N LEU A 452 18.06 27.40 14.83
CA LEU A 452 16.98 28.36 14.60
C LEU A 452 17.29 29.30 13.43
N GLU A 453 18.53 29.78 13.34
CA GLU A 453 19.00 30.63 12.23
C GLU A 453 18.95 29.86 10.90
N PHE A 454 19.39 28.60 10.92
CA PHE A 454 19.24 27.71 9.77
C PHE A 454 17.76 27.59 9.37
N LEU A 455 16.84 27.41 10.32
CA LEU A 455 15.41 27.30 10.03
C LEU A 455 14.82 28.60 9.46
N LEU A 456 15.24 29.77 9.92
CA LEU A 456 14.71 31.05 9.42
C LEU A 456 15.32 31.48 8.07
N ASP A 457 16.45 30.92 7.66
CA ASP A 457 17.12 31.30 6.42
C ASP A 457 16.42 30.74 5.16
N ARG A 458 15.73 31.60 4.41
CA ARG A 458 15.05 31.23 3.16
C ARG A 458 16.00 31.04 1.97
N LYS A 459 17.28 31.42 2.06
CA LYS A 459 18.23 31.45 0.93
C LYS A 459 18.98 30.14 0.69
N ILE A 460 18.98 29.26 1.67
CA ILE A 460 19.83 28.06 1.69
C ILE A 460 19.14 26.79 1.19
N GLU A 461 17.81 26.83 0.99
CA GLU A 461 17.06 25.68 0.52
C GLU A 461 16.42 25.95 -0.84
N PHE A 462 16.63 25.03 -1.78
CA PHE A 462 16.15 25.16 -3.16
C PHE A 462 15.17 24.03 -3.53
N ASP A 463 15.30 22.88 -2.87
CA ASP A 463 14.40 21.76 -3.04
C ASP A 463 13.02 22.06 -2.44
N LYS A 464 11.96 21.70 -3.18
CA LYS A 464 10.59 22.10 -2.84
C LYS A 464 10.10 21.33 -1.61
N GLU A 465 10.36 20.04 -1.57
CA GLU A 465 9.98 19.14 -0.50
C GLU A 465 10.76 19.45 0.79
N ALA A 466 12.05 19.76 0.69
CA ALA A 466 12.85 20.22 1.82
C ALA A 466 12.37 21.59 2.37
N LYS A 467 11.98 22.54 1.51
CA LYS A 467 11.34 23.80 1.95
C LYS A 467 10.07 23.55 2.75
N TYR A 468 9.25 22.61 2.30
CA TYR A 468 8.01 22.26 2.98
C TYR A 468 8.27 21.59 4.33
N ALA A 469 9.17 20.61 4.40
CA ALA A 469 9.56 19.96 5.66
C ALA A 469 10.08 20.97 6.70
N LYS A 470 10.94 21.91 6.25
CA LYS A 470 11.45 23.02 7.06
C LYS A 470 10.35 23.94 7.57
N TYR A 471 9.39 24.29 6.70
CA TYR A 471 8.21 25.06 7.08
C TYR A 471 7.40 24.34 8.16
N CYS A 472 7.18 23.02 8.05
CA CYS A 472 6.42 22.26 9.04
C CYS A 472 7.06 22.27 10.44
N VAL A 473 8.40 22.32 10.53
CA VAL A 473 9.09 22.52 11.83
C VAL A 473 8.78 23.92 12.36
N ILE A 474 8.92 24.95 11.53
CA ILE A 474 8.69 26.36 11.92
C ILE A 474 7.25 26.60 12.36
N GLU A 475 6.28 25.96 11.72
CA GLU A 475 4.86 26.01 12.08
C GLU A 475 4.64 25.54 13.52
N LEU A 476 5.22 24.41 13.91
CA LEU A 476 5.17 23.93 15.30
C LEU A 476 5.84 24.91 16.28
N LEU A 477 6.97 25.49 15.89
CA LEU A 477 7.69 26.45 16.74
C LEU A 477 6.93 27.76 16.95
N ALA A 478 6.17 28.22 15.94
CA ALA A 478 5.40 29.47 15.99
C ALA A 478 4.25 29.44 17.02
N ASP A 479 3.77 28.25 17.36
CA ASP A 479 2.75 27.99 18.37
C ASP A 479 3.35 27.77 19.77
N SER A 480 4.68 27.66 19.90
CA SER A 480 5.37 27.43 21.17
C SER A 480 5.54 28.72 21.99
N ASN A 481 5.52 28.58 23.31
CA ASN A 481 5.82 29.65 24.27
C ASN A 481 7.30 29.68 24.70
N ALA A 482 8.17 28.85 24.09
CA ALA A 482 9.57 28.70 24.51
C ALA A 482 10.49 29.87 24.09
N PHE A 483 10.06 30.68 23.11
CA PHE A 483 10.87 31.74 22.51
C PHE A 483 10.50 33.14 23.04
N ASP A 484 11.42 34.09 22.89
CA ASP A 484 11.13 35.49 23.20
C ASP A 484 10.14 36.11 22.19
N VAL A 485 9.64 37.31 22.51
CA VAL A 485 8.61 37.98 21.70
C VAL A 485 9.10 38.23 20.27
N GLN A 486 10.37 38.61 20.11
CA GLN A 486 10.93 38.93 18.80
C GLN A 486 11.04 37.68 17.92
N THR A 487 11.55 36.58 18.45
CA THR A 487 11.66 35.31 17.73
C THR A 487 10.28 34.76 17.37
N ASN A 488 9.32 34.81 18.30
CA ASN A 488 7.95 34.39 18.02
C ASN A 488 7.29 35.20 16.88
N LEU A 489 7.55 36.51 16.81
CA LEU A 489 7.09 37.33 15.69
C LEU A 489 7.73 36.89 14.36
N GLN A 490 9.02 36.57 14.35
CA GLN A 490 9.72 36.07 13.15
C GLN A 490 9.15 34.73 12.68
N LEU A 491 8.96 33.78 13.59
CA LEU A 491 8.38 32.46 13.29
C LEU A 491 6.96 32.61 12.71
N ARG A 492 6.09 33.41 13.36
CA ARG A 492 4.73 33.67 12.87
C ARG A 492 4.69 34.38 11.52
N ASN A 493 5.59 35.34 11.29
CA ASN A 493 5.71 35.98 9.98
C ASN A 493 6.13 34.97 8.91
N TYR A 494 7.09 34.10 9.21
CA TYR A 494 7.51 33.04 8.29
C TYR A 494 6.34 32.12 7.90
N VAL A 495 5.53 31.71 8.89
CA VAL A 495 4.33 30.89 8.68
C VAL A 495 3.31 31.61 7.81
N ASN A 496 3.01 32.88 8.12
CA ASN A 496 2.04 33.69 7.38
C ASN A 496 2.44 33.94 5.91
N GLU A 497 3.73 34.07 5.63
CA GLU A 497 4.27 34.19 4.27
C GLU A 497 4.15 32.86 3.49
N GLY A 498 4.18 31.74 4.19
CA GLY A 498 4.07 30.40 3.62
C GLY A 498 5.41 29.74 3.23
N PRO A 499 5.37 28.44 2.87
CA PRO A 499 6.56 27.61 2.65
C PRO A 499 7.40 28.02 1.43
N TYR A 500 6.77 28.63 0.42
CA TYR A 500 7.41 28.93 -0.87
C TYR A 500 7.64 30.43 -1.12
N TYR A 501 7.45 31.27 -0.09
CA TYR A 501 7.70 32.69 -0.21
C TYR A 501 9.18 32.98 -0.51
N VAL A 502 9.40 33.88 -1.47
CA VAL A 502 10.72 34.39 -1.86
C VAL A 502 10.75 35.88 -1.58
N GLN A 503 11.69 36.30 -0.74
CA GLN A 503 11.86 37.72 -0.42
C GLN A 503 12.49 38.43 -1.61
N ASN A 504 11.80 39.42 -2.18
CA ASN A 504 12.35 40.26 -3.24
C ASN A 504 13.46 41.15 -2.64
N LEU A 505 14.71 40.78 -2.87
CA LEU A 505 15.83 41.70 -2.69
C LEU A 505 15.78 42.71 -3.84
N LEU A 506 15.35 43.94 -3.54
CA LEU A 506 15.64 45.08 -4.40
C LEU A 506 17.15 45.33 -4.31
N ASP A 507 17.91 44.80 -5.28
CA ASP A 507 19.29 45.24 -5.51
C ASP A 507 19.24 46.72 -5.92
N VAL A 508 19.41 47.61 -4.95
CA VAL A 508 19.64 49.03 -5.22
C VAL A 508 21.07 49.14 -5.72
N ALA A 509 21.25 49.12 -7.04
CA ALA A 509 22.49 49.54 -7.66
C ALA A 509 22.74 51.01 -7.30
N VAL A 510 23.69 51.25 -6.39
CA VAL A 510 24.19 52.60 -6.12
C VAL A 510 25.14 52.93 -7.27
N GLU A 511 24.65 53.61 -8.31
CA GLU A 511 25.52 54.30 -9.26
C GLU A 511 26.19 55.46 -8.50
N GLY A 512 27.50 55.33 -8.28
CA GLY A 512 28.33 56.39 -7.72
C GLY A 512 28.50 57.52 -8.74
N ASN A 513 28.18 58.74 -8.32
CA ASN A 513 28.58 59.98 -8.99
C ASN A 513 30.04 60.35 -8.66
#